data_AF-A0A497ZYA6-F1
#
_entry.id   AF-A0A497ZYA6-F1
#
_cell.length_a   1.000
_cell.length_b   1.000
_cell.length_c   1.000
_cell.angle_alpha   90.00
_cell.angle_beta   90.00
_cell.angle_gamma   90.00
#
_symmetry.space_group_name_H-M   'P 1'
#
loop_
_entity.id
_entity.type
_entity.pdbx_description
1 polymer ?
#
loop_
_entity_poly.entity_id
_entity_poly.type
_entity_poly.pdbx_seq_one_letter_code
_entity_poly.pdbx_strand_id
1 'polypeptide(L)'
;MVDIDAAVGFVVAHGDAVDRARLSRLRTGAPPPPELLDDAEVGQALDGGWPPTLDGAVSSVDATCFRLSELDDLGALGRPAARRALDWLAARQLPDGGWEEDPALADVAPEWARPGDPEAGFHLTANAGFWLTVAGLDARAAGPLDHRVGGAYAGVVHAAAQSLVARLRPDGGWPSFLPGGWLSAAVLHRQEMFHEAARIQVILAERVPEMSPGDVAWLAATLRRVGIDGQDWLLGRARRRLAETQRSDGGWSSDDGHQFDVHTTLSAIRACR
;
A
#
# COMPACT_ATOMS: atom_id res chain seq x y z
N MET A 1 12.71 -10.80 -19.07
CA MET A 1 12.80 -9.38 -18.68
C MET A 1 11.41 -8.82 -18.77
N VAL A 2 11.00 -7.93 -17.85
CA VAL A 2 9.68 -7.29 -17.93
C VAL A 2 9.64 -6.35 -19.13
N ASP A 3 8.63 -6.49 -19.98
CA ASP A 3 8.37 -5.58 -21.10
C ASP A 3 7.50 -4.40 -20.62
N ILE A 4 8.17 -3.30 -20.27
CA ILE A 4 7.51 -2.10 -19.74
C ILE A 4 6.70 -1.38 -20.83
N ASP A 5 7.13 -1.44 -22.09
CA ASP A 5 6.41 -0.76 -23.17
C ASP A 5 5.10 -1.47 -23.48
N ALA A 6 5.08 -2.80 -23.45
CA ALA A 6 3.85 -3.59 -23.54
C ALA A 6 2.90 -3.30 -22.36
N ALA A 7 3.42 -3.24 -21.13
CA ALA A 7 2.63 -2.90 -19.94
C ALA A 7 2.00 -1.50 -20.03
N VAL A 8 2.76 -0.52 -20.51
CA VAL A 8 2.25 0.83 -20.79
C VAL A 8 1.12 0.78 -21.83
N GLY A 9 1.32 0.02 -22.92
CA GLY A 9 0.30 -0.18 -23.96
C GLY A 9 -0.99 -0.79 -23.40
N PHE A 10 -0.87 -1.78 -22.51
CA PHE A 10 -2.00 -2.42 -21.83
C PHE A 10 -2.84 -1.40 -21.05
N VAL A 11 -2.20 -0.57 -20.20
CA VAL A 11 -2.92 0.44 -19.40
C VAL A 11 -3.55 1.52 -20.28
N VAL A 12 -2.89 1.94 -21.36
CA VAL A 12 -3.49 2.91 -22.30
C VAL A 12 -4.76 2.35 -22.94
N ALA A 13 -4.76 1.07 -23.32
CA ALA A 13 -5.88 0.43 -23.99
C ALA A 13 -7.07 0.10 -23.07
N HIS A 14 -6.81 -0.26 -21.80
CA HIS A 14 -7.83 -0.81 -20.90
C HIS A 14 -8.16 0.08 -19.69
N GLY A 15 -7.29 1.01 -19.33
CA GLY A 15 -7.50 1.89 -18.18
C GLY A 15 -8.52 2.99 -18.44
N ASP A 16 -9.11 3.51 -17.37
CA ASP A 16 -9.97 4.68 -17.44
C ASP A 16 -9.14 6.00 -17.52
N ALA A 17 -9.81 7.15 -17.35
CA ALA A 17 -9.11 8.43 -17.37
C ALA A 17 -8.14 8.62 -16.18
N VAL A 18 -8.51 8.14 -15.00
CA VAL A 18 -7.70 8.21 -13.77
C VAL A 18 -6.51 7.26 -13.87
N ASP A 19 -6.70 6.04 -14.39
CA ASP A 19 -5.62 5.07 -14.62
C ASP A 19 -4.57 5.61 -15.60
N ARG A 20 -5.00 6.23 -16.70
CA ARG A 20 -4.08 6.86 -17.66
C ARG A 20 -3.34 8.06 -17.05
N ALA A 21 -3.98 8.80 -16.15
CA ALA A 21 -3.32 9.87 -15.40
C ALA A 21 -2.28 9.33 -14.41
N ARG A 22 -2.60 8.26 -13.66
CA ARG A 22 -1.64 7.51 -12.81
C ARG A 22 -0.46 7.04 -13.63
N LEU A 23 -0.69 6.41 -14.77
CA LEU A 23 0.37 5.98 -15.69
C LEU A 23 1.24 7.16 -16.15
N SER A 24 0.61 8.25 -16.61
CA SER A 24 1.32 9.44 -17.09
C SER A 24 2.23 10.03 -16.03
N ARG A 25 1.72 10.15 -14.80
CA ARG A 25 2.47 10.65 -13.64
C ARG A 25 3.62 9.73 -13.29
N LEU A 26 3.38 8.42 -13.18
CA LEU A 26 4.43 7.43 -12.95
C LEU A 26 5.53 7.54 -14.02
N ARG A 27 5.17 7.85 -15.28
CA ARG A 27 6.12 7.93 -16.40
C ARG A 27 6.96 9.18 -16.46
N THR A 28 6.34 10.32 -16.24
CA THR A 28 6.93 11.61 -16.60
C THR A 28 7.06 12.55 -15.40
N GLY A 29 6.44 12.21 -14.27
CA GLY A 29 6.26 13.12 -13.15
C GLY A 29 5.28 14.26 -13.44
N ALA A 30 4.65 14.30 -14.62
CA ALA A 30 3.73 15.37 -15.00
C ALA A 30 2.49 15.37 -14.09
N PRO A 31 2.10 16.54 -13.55
CA PRO A 31 0.92 16.62 -12.70
C PRO A 31 -0.34 16.24 -13.49
N PRO A 32 -1.24 15.43 -12.92
CA PRO A 32 -2.51 15.12 -13.55
C PRO A 32 -3.43 16.36 -13.59
N PRO A 33 -4.37 16.42 -14.54
CA PRO A 33 -5.42 17.44 -14.56
C PRO A 33 -6.19 17.52 -13.23
N PRO A 34 -6.56 18.73 -12.75
CA PRO A 34 -7.27 18.90 -11.49
C PRO A 34 -8.57 18.10 -11.39
N GLU A 35 -9.34 18.00 -12.47
CA GLU A 35 -10.58 17.25 -12.52
C GLU A 35 -10.39 15.75 -12.22
N LEU A 36 -9.28 15.16 -12.67
CA LEU A 36 -8.97 13.74 -12.39
C LEU A 36 -8.51 13.53 -10.94
N LEU A 37 -7.93 14.56 -10.32
CA LEU A 37 -7.65 14.54 -8.88
C LEU A 37 -8.94 14.62 -8.06
N ASP A 38 -9.88 15.46 -8.49
CA ASP A 38 -11.17 15.59 -7.83
C ASP A 38 -11.99 14.28 -7.96
N ASP A 39 -11.98 13.66 -9.15
CA ASP A 39 -12.59 12.34 -9.39
C ASP A 39 -11.99 11.26 -8.48
N ALA A 40 -10.66 11.23 -8.34
CA ALA A 40 -9.96 10.30 -7.44
C ALA A 40 -10.25 10.55 -5.95
N GLU A 41 -10.78 11.71 -5.58
CA GLU A 41 -11.14 12.08 -4.20
C GLU A 41 -12.63 11.85 -3.88
N VAL A 42 -13.47 11.54 -4.88
CA VAL A 42 -14.92 11.33 -4.71
C VAL A 42 -15.23 10.26 -3.66
N GLY A 43 -16.27 10.48 -2.86
CA GLY A 43 -16.77 9.49 -1.90
C GLY A 43 -16.10 9.54 -0.53
N GLN A 44 -15.23 10.53 -0.25
CA GLN A 44 -14.67 10.70 1.09
C GLN A 44 -15.77 11.08 2.09
N ALA A 45 -15.84 10.37 3.21
CA ALA A 45 -16.78 10.68 4.28
C ALA A 45 -16.38 11.97 5.03
N LEU A 46 -17.33 12.51 5.80
CA LEU A 46 -17.15 13.77 6.53
C LEU A 46 -16.05 13.69 7.60
N ASP A 47 -15.78 12.50 8.14
CA ASP A 47 -14.73 12.27 9.12
C ASP A 47 -13.33 12.23 8.50
N GLY A 48 -13.23 12.20 7.17
CA GLY A 48 -11.99 12.19 6.41
C GLY A 48 -11.54 10.81 5.93
N GLY A 49 -12.15 9.71 6.37
CA GLY A 49 -11.87 8.40 5.77
C GLY A 49 -12.67 8.16 4.49
N TRP A 50 -12.40 7.04 3.82
CA TRP A 50 -13.26 6.53 2.75
C TRP A 50 -14.06 5.31 3.23
N PRO A 51 -15.36 5.25 2.94
CA PRO A 51 -16.17 4.05 3.13
C PRO A 51 -15.80 2.96 2.11
N PRO A 52 -16.08 1.67 2.41
CA PRO A 52 -15.84 0.57 1.47
C PRO A 52 -16.79 0.59 0.27
N THR A 53 -17.91 1.30 0.37
CA THR A 53 -18.88 1.51 -0.71
C THR A 53 -19.08 3.00 -0.96
N LEU A 54 -19.31 3.39 -2.22
CA LEU A 54 -19.37 4.81 -2.61
C LEU A 54 -20.41 5.64 -1.83
N ASP A 55 -21.56 5.02 -1.52
CA ASP A 55 -22.66 5.66 -0.78
C ASP A 55 -22.60 5.38 0.74
N GLY A 56 -21.52 4.77 1.22
CA GLY A 56 -21.34 4.43 2.63
C GLY A 56 -21.08 5.67 3.49
N ALA A 57 -21.55 5.64 4.74
CA ALA A 57 -21.29 6.71 5.71
C ALA A 57 -20.16 6.38 6.69
N VAL A 58 -19.81 5.10 6.82
CA VAL A 58 -18.81 4.61 7.78
C VAL A 58 -17.49 4.40 7.06
N SER A 59 -16.47 5.14 7.48
CA SER A 59 -15.12 5.03 6.93
C SER A 59 -14.43 3.72 7.32
N SER A 60 -13.75 3.12 6.34
CA SER A 60 -12.98 1.88 6.46
C SER A 60 -11.48 2.18 6.43
N VAL A 61 -10.70 1.53 7.29
CA VAL A 61 -9.22 1.60 7.24
C VAL A 61 -8.72 1.03 5.93
N ASP A 62 -9.22 -0.14 5.50
CA ASP A 62 -8.81 -0.78 4.26
C ASP A 62 -9.11 0.09 3.04
N ALA A 63 -10.36 0.54 2.89
CA ALA A 63 -10.77 1.39 1.78
C ALA A 63 -10.00 2.72 1.77
N THR A 64 -9.75 3.30 2.94
CA THR A 64 -8.93 4.52 3.06
C THR A 64 -7.49 4.28 2.58
N CYS A 65 -6.87 3.17 2.98
CA CYS A 65 -5.52 2.78 2.53
C CYS A 65 -5.49 2.52 1.02
N PHE A 66 -6.52 1.87 0.48
CA PHE A 66 -6.67 1.68 -0.95
C PHE A 66 -6.71 3.01 -1.70
N ARG A 67 -7.53 3.97 -1.26
CA ARG A 67 -7.62 5.30 -1.90
C ARG A 67 -6.33 6.10 -1.76
N LEU A 68 -5.59 5.97 -0.66
CA LEU A 68 -4.26 6.56 -0.52
C LEU A 68 -3.27 6.01 -1.55
N SER A 69 -3.40 4.74 -1.95
CA SER A 69 -2.57 4.14 -3.01
C SER A 69 -2.78 4.79 -4.37
N GLU A 70 -4.03 5.05 -4.74
CA GLU A 70 -4.38 5.71 -6.00
C GLU A 70 -3.90 7.17 -6.01
N LEU A 71 -4.08 7.87 -4.88
CA LEU A 71 -3.62 9.24 -4.70
C LEU A 71 -2.08 9.32 -4.72
N ASP A 72 -1.36 8.33 -4.19
CA ASP A 72 0.10 8.28 -4.27
C ASP A 72 0.59 8.17 -5.72
N ASP A 73 -0.05 7.33 -6.54
CA ASP A 73 0.29 7.21 -7.97
C ASP A 73 0.03 8.52 -8.75
N LEU A 74 -0.94 9.31 -8.31
CA LEU A 74 -1.22 10.65 -8.85
C LEU A 74 -0.28 11.73 -8.30
N GLY A 75 0.53 11.42 -7.29
CA GLY A 75 1.37 12.37 -6.55
C GLY A 75 0.53 13.37 -5.75
N ALA A 76 -0.59 12.90 -5.21
CA ALA A 76 -1.66 13.68 -4.59
C ALA A 76 -1.75 13.52 -3.07
N LEU A 77 -0.82 12.80 -2.42
CA LEU A 77 -0.82 12.65 -0.94
C LEU A 77 -0.74 13.99 -0.18
N GLY A 78 -0.24 15.05 -0.82
CA GLY A 78 -0.21 16.40 -0.26
C GLY A 78 -1.54 17.17 -0.32
N ARG A 79 -2.56 16.63 -1.00
CA ARG A 79 -3.86 17.31 -1.15
C ARG A 79 -4.70 17.27 0.13
N PRO A 80 -5.65 18.20 0.29
CA PRO A 80 -6.49 18.26 1.50
C PRO A 80 -7.22 16.95 1.81
N ALA A 81 -7.77 16.24 0.81
CA ALA A 81 -8.47 14.98 1.02
C ALA A 81 -7.54 13.90 1.59
N ALA A 82 -6.39 13.67 0.96
CA ALA A 82 -5.39 12.72 1.45
C ALA A 82 -4.92 13.07 2.88
N ARG A 83 -4.67 14.35 3.18
CA ARG A 83 -4.28 14.79 4.53
C ARG A 83 -5.35 14.50 5.57
N ARG A 84 -6.63 14.75 5.27
CA ARG A 84 -7.74 14.39 6.16
C ARG A 84 -7.80 12.89 6.43
N ALA A 85 -7.59 12.06 5.41
CA ALA A 85 -7.56 10.61 5.56
C ALA A 85 -6.37 10.12 6.40
N LEU A 86 -5.19 10.70 6.22
CA LEU A 86 -4.02 10.40 7.05
C LEU A 86 -4.24 10.83 8.51
N ASP A 87 -4.86 11.99 8.74
CA ASP A 87 -5.23 12.44 10.09
C ASP A 87 -6.29 11.56 10.72
N TRP A 88 -7.28 11.12 9.93
CA TRP A 88 -8.28 10.16 10.36
C TRP A 88 -7.65 8.82 10.75
N LEU A 89 -6.76 8.26 9.92
CA LEU A 89 -6.01 7.03 10.24
C LEU A 89 -5.23 7.20 11.54
N ALA A 90 -4.50 8.30 11.69
CA ALA A 90 -3.73 8.57 12.90
C ALA A 90 -4.60 8.68 14.16
N ALA A 91 -5.77 9.32 14.06
CA ALA A 91 -6.72 9.47 15.16
C ALA A 91 -7.42 8.15 15.54
N ARG A 92 -7.48 7.18 14.62
CA ARG A 92 -8.15 5.88 14.83
C ARG A 92 -7.26 4.79 15.43
N GLN A 93 -5.98 5.08 15.69
CA GLN A 93 -5.08 4.10 16.29
C GLN A 93 -5.61 3.65 17.66
N LEU A 94 -5.64 2.34 17.87
CA LEU A 94 -6.05 1.73 19.13
C LEU A 94 -4.95 1.89 20.21
N PRO A 95 -5.28 1.76 21.51
CA PRO A 95 -4.31 1.91 22.60
C PRO A 95 -3.10 0.98 22.54
N ASP A 96 -3.23 -0.17 21.86
CA ASP A 96 -2.15 -1.14 21.64
C ASP A 96 -1.28 -0.82 20.41
N GLY A 97 -1.52 0.32 19.76
CA GLY A 97 -0.84 0.75 18.53
C GLY A 97 -1.39 0.13 17.25
N GLY A 98 -2.45 -0.69 17.33
CA GLY A 98 -3.06 -1.36 16.19
C GLY A 98 -4.19 -0.58 15.52
N TRP A 99 -4.74 -1.17 14.47
CA TRP A 99 -5.97 -0.74 13.80
C TRP A 99 -6.88 -1.93 13.57
N GLU A 100 -8.18 -1.68 13.67
CA GLU A 100 -9.24 -2.58 13.27
C GLU A 100 -10.28 -1.82 12.44
N GLU A 101 -11.18 -2.56 11.79
CA GLU A 101 -12.36 -1.95 11.19
C GLU A 101 -13.42 -1.58 12.21
N ASP A 102 -14.29 -0.64 11.82
CA ASP A 102 -15.47 -0.33 12.61
C ASP A 102 -16.40 -1.57 12.66
N PRO A 103 -16.89 -1.99 13.84
CA PRO A 103 -17.81 -3.12 13.96
C PRO A 103 -19.04 -3.03 13.07
N ALA A 104 -19.51 -1.82 12.72
CA ALA A 104 -20.63 -1.61 11.82
C ALA A 104 -20.37 -2.09 10.38
N LEU A 105 -19.11 -2.31 10.00
CA LEU A 105 -18.71 -2.83 8.69
C LEU A 105 -18.69 -4.36 8.63
N ALA A 106 -18.97 -5.07 9.72
CA ALA A 106 -18.79 -6.53 9.80
C ALA A 106 -19.54 -7.32 8.71
N ASP A 107 -20.69 -6.83 8.25
CA ASP A 107 -21.52 -7.51 7.22
C ASP A 107 -20.99 -7.32 5.79
N VAL A 108 -20.17 -6.31 5.55
CA VAL A 108 -19.65 -5.95 4.23
C VAL A 108 -18.12 -6.08 4.12
N ALA A 109 -17.44 -6.25 5.26
CA ALA A 109 -15.99 -6.33 5.31
C ALA A 109 -15.50 -7.64 4.67
N PRO A 110 -14.51 -7.58 3.77
CA PRO A 110 -13.80 -8.77 3.32
C PRO A 110 -13.03 -9.42 4.47
N GLU A 111 -12.54 -10.65 4.26
CA GLU A 111 -11.85 -11.42 5.31
C GLU A 111 -10.63 -10.68 5.90
N TRP A 112 -9.87 -9.96 5.07
CA TRP A 112 -8.67 -9.21 5.49
C TRP A 112 -8.96 -7.91 6.24
N ALA A 113 -10.22 -7.49 6.29
CA ALA A 113 -10.67 -6.31 7.02
C ALA A 113 -11.76 -6.63 8.05
N ARG A 114 -11.98 -7.91 8.37
CA ARG A 114 -13.06 -8.33 9.27
C ARG A 114 -12.87 -7.75 10.69
N PRO A 115 -13.82 -6.97 11.22
CA PRO A 115 -13.73 -6.45 12.58
C PRO A 115 -13.61 -7.56 13.63
N GLY A 116 -12.72 -7.37 14.61
CA GLY A 116 -12.46 -8.32 15.69
C GLY A 116 -11.69 -9.59 15.29
N ASP A 117 -11.32 -9.75 14.02
CA ASP A 117 -10.43 -10.83 13.58
C ASP A 117 -8.96 -10.43 13.79
N PRO A 118 -8.16 -11.20 14.56
CA PRO A 118 -6.77 -10.84 14.84
C PRO A 118 -5.85 -10.81 13.61
N GLU A 119 -6.12 -11.66 12.60
CA GLU A 119 -5.36 -11.68 11.35
C GLU A 119 -5.66 -10.43 10.53
N ALA A 120 -6.94 -10.03 10.44
CA ALA A 120 -7.34 -8.77 9.82
C ALA A 120 -6.76 -7.56 10.55
N GLY A 121 -6.83 -7.53 11.88
CA GLY A 121 -6.25 -6.46 12.70
C GLY A 121 -4.74 -6.31 12.51
N PHE A 122 -4.01 -7.40 12.29
CA PHE A 122 -2.58 -7.33 11.92
C PHE A 122 -2.40 -6.71 10.54
N HIS A 123 -3.16 -7.15 9.54
CA HIS A 123 -3.10 -6.61 8.18
C HIS A 123 -3.40 -5.10 8.16
N LEU A 124 -4.49 -4.66 8.80
CA LEU A 124 -4.89 -3.27 8.88
C LEU A 124 -3.85 -2.41 9.62
N THR A 125 -3.24 -2.95 10.68
CA THR A 125 -2.13 -2.27 11.36
C THR A 125 -0.93 -2.06 10.43
N ALA A 126 -0.56 -3.09 9.67
CA ALA A 126 0.54 -3.01 8.72
C ALA A 126 0.24 -2.00 7.59
N ASN A 127 -0.99 -2.01 7.07
CA ASN A 127 -1.42 -1.14 5.97
C ASN A 127 -1.51 0.33 6.40
N ALA A 128 -2.19 0.62 7.51
CA ALA A 128 -2.28 1.98 8.06
C ALA A 128 -0.90 2.52 8.47
N GLY A 129 -0.08 1.70 9.15
CA GLY A 129 1.29 2.04 9.52
C GLY A 129 2.17 2.35 8.30
N PHE A 130 2.00 1.61 7.20
CA PHE A 130 2.71 1.85 5.94
C PHE A 130 2.33 3.22 5.36
N TRP A 131 1.04 3.54 5.23
CA TRP A 131 0.62 4.81 4.64
C TRP A 131 1.00 6.03 5.48
N LEU A 132 0.95 5.93 6.81
CA LEU A 132 1.45 6.98 7.70
C LEU A 132 2.97 7.14 7.61
N THR A 133 3.72 6.04 7.39
CA THR A 133 5.15 6.07 7.10
C THR A 133 5.42 6.82 5.79
N VAL A 134 4.70 6.47 4.72
CA VAL A 134 4.82 7.10 3.39
C VAL A 134 4.47 8.59 3.45
N ALA A 135 3.39 8.95 4.14
CA ALA A 135 3.01 10.36 4.33
C ALA A 135 4.10 11.17 5.05
N GLY A 136 4.79 10.56 6.01
CA GLY A 136 5.92 11.17 6.71
C GLY A 136 7.15 11.42 5.83
N LEU A 137 7.26 10.77 4.66
CA LEU A 137 8.32 11.01 3.69
C LEU A 137 8.00 12.21 2.80
N ASP A 138 6.75 12.33 2.33
CA ASP A 138 6.42 13.18 1.19
C ASP A 138 5.41 14.28 1.51
N ALA A 139 4.36 13.97 2.26
CA ALA A 139 3.18 14.83 2.41
C ALA A 139 3.19 15.66 3.70
N ARG A 140 3.75 15.09 4.76
CA ARG A 140 3.88 15.67 6.10
C ARG A 140 5.23 15.33 6.71
N ALA A 141 6.28 15.47 5.89
CA ALA A 141 7.65 15.48 6.37
C ALA A 141 7.75 16.48 7.53
N ALA A 142 8.42 16.06 8.60
CA ALA A 142 8.72 17.00 9.65
C ALA A 142 9.74 18.03 9.13
N GLY A 143 9.87 19.17 9.82
CA GLY A 143 10.77 20.24 9.39
C GLY A 143 12.21 19.76 9.20
N PRO A 144 13.09 20.54 8.56
CA PRO A 144 14.43 20.09 8.14
C PRO A 144 15.35 19.59 9.28
N LEU A 145 14.96 19.78 10.54
CA LEU A 145 15.68 19.35 11.75
C LEU A 145 15.05 18.13 12.44
N ASP A 146 13.88 17.67 11.98
CA ASP A 146 13.19 16.51 12.55
C ASP A 146 13.32 15.32 11.61
N HIS A 147 14.26 14.45 11.96
CA HIS A 147 14.59 13.25 11.19
C HIS A 147 13.77 12.02 11.62
N ARG A 148 12.76 12.19 12.48
CA ARG A 148 11.94 11.06 12.92
C ARG A 148 11.14 10.49 11.76
N VAL A 149 11.14 9.17 11.69
CA VAL A 149 10.41 8.43 10.67
C VAL A 149 8.91 8.51 10.95
N GLY A 150 8.13 8.89 9.93
CA GLY A 150 6.69 9.16 10.02
C GLY A 150 6.35 10.66 10.07
N GLY A 151 7.34 11.55 10.16
CA GLY A 151 7.13 13.00 10.11
C GLY A 151 6.13 13.46 11.19
N ALA A 152 5.06 14.14 10.78
CA ALA A 152 3.96 14.52 11.68
C ALA A 152 3.32 13.34 12.44
N TYR A 153 3.46 12.11 11.93
CA TYR A 153 2.88 10.88 12.46
C TYR A 153 3.88 9.98 13.20
N ALA A 154 5.09 10.47 13.51
CA ALA A 154 6.18 9.62 14.02
C ALA A 154 5.80 8.78 15.24
N GLY A 155 5.07 9.34 16.21
CA GLY A 155 4.61 8.59 17.39
C GLY A 155 3.62 7.46 17.05
N VAL A 156 2.71 7.73 16.11
CA VAL A 156 1.70 6.77 15.64
C VAL A 156 2.35 5.62 14.89
N VAL A 157 3.29 5.93 13.98
CA VAL A 157 4.06 4.92 13.23
C VAL A 157 4.92 4.07 14.16
N HIS A 158 5.55 4.67 15.17
CA HIS A 158 6.34 3.94 16.14
C HIS A 158 5.47 2.94 16.94
N ALA A 159 4.29 3.37 17.41
CA ALA A 159 3.35 2.49 18.10
C ALA A 159 2.85 1.34 17.20
N ALA A 160 2.60 1.62 15.92
CA ALA A 160 2.27 0.59 14.93
C ALA A 160 3.39 -0.46 14.81
N ALA A 161 4.64 -0.03 14.68
CA ALA A 161 5.79 -0.91 14.59
C ALA A 161 5.95 -1.80 15.84
N GLN A 162 5.79 -1.23 17.04
CA GLN A 162 5.82 -2.00 18.29
C GLN A 162 4.70 -3.05 18.32
N SER A 163 3.48 -2.67 17.92
CA SER A 163 2.33 -3.57 17.83
C SER A 163 2.54 -4.73 16.85
N LEU A 164 3.17 -4.45 15.70
CA LEU A 164 3.52 -5.47 14.70
C LEU A 164 4.56 -6.45 15.27
N VAL A 165 5.65 -5.95 15.85
CA VAL A 165 6.72 -6.79 16.43
C VAL A 165 6.22 -7.66 17.57
N ALA A 166 5.37 -7.13 18.44
CA ALA A 166 4.77 -7.88 19.54
C ALA A 166 3.95 -9.09 19.08
N ARG A 167 3.45 -9.07 17.83
CA ARG A 167 2.63 -10.13 17.23
C ARG A 167 3.41 -11.04 16.27
N LEU A 168 4.68 -10.74 15.98
CA LEU A 168 5.52 -11.63 15.17
C LEU A 168 5.82 -12.92 15.93
N ARG A 169 5.85 -14.03 15.19
CA ARG A 169 6.35 -15.31 15.69
C ARG A 169 7.88 -15.23 15.86
N PRO A 170 8.48 -16.07 16.72
CA PRO A 170 9.93 -16.06 16.94
C PRO A 170 10.78 -16.28 15.68
N ASP A 171 10.25 -17.03 14.71
CA ASP A 171 10.87 -17.28 13.40
C ASP A 171 10.75 -16.10 12.42
N GLY A 172 10.04 -15.03 12.79
CA GLY A 172 9.74 -13.88 11.93
C GLY A 172 8.47 -14.03 11.11
N GLY A 173 7.77 -15.16 11.22
CA GLY A 173 6.46 -15.33 10.62
C GLY A 173 5.44 -14.38 11.26
N TRP A 174 4.41 -14.02 10.50
CA TRP A 174 3.33 -13.16 10.99
C TRP A 174 1.99 -13.94 10.95
N PRO A 175 1.10 -13.73 11.92
CA PRO A 175 -0.20 -14.39 11.97
C PRO A 175 -1.24 -13.57 11.18
N SER A 176 -1.07 -13.47 9.86
CA SER A 176 -1.99 -12.69 9.01
C SER A 176 -1.88 -13.09 7.55
N PHE A 177 -2.73 -12.48 6.73
CA PHE A 177 -2.70 -12.48 5.27
C PHE A 177 -1.30 -12.12 4.74
N LEU A 178 -0.98 -12.64 3.56
CA LEU A 178 0.33 -12.47 2.95
C LEU A 178 0.77 -10.99 2.86
N PRO A 179 -0.11 -10.03 2.48
CA PRO A 179 0.28 -8.63 2.42
C PRO A 179 0.71 -7.99 3.72
N GLY A 180 0.23 -8.50 4.85
CA GLY A 180 0.68 -8.07 6.18
C GLY A 180 2.21 -8.16 6.30
N GLY A 181 2.84 -9.17 5.68
CA GLY A 181 4.28 -9.35 5.71
C GLY A 181 5.06 -8.19 5.09
N TRP A 182 4.87 -7.89 3.81
CA TRP A 182 5.67 -6.85 3.15
C TRP A 182 5.32 -5.44 3.63
N LEU A 183 4.07 -5.18 4.01
CA LEU A 183 3.66 -3.93 4.64
C LEU A 183 4.38 -3.76 5.99
N SER A 184 4.39 -4.78 6.84
CA SER A 184 5.13 -4.74 8.11
C SER A 184 6.64 -4.60 7.86
N ALA A 185 7.22 -5.36 6.93
CA ALA A 185 8.64 -5.24 6.61
C ALA A 185 9.02 -3.81 6.19
N ALA A 186 8.17 -3.14 5.42
CA ALA A 186 8.37 -1.75 5.03
C ALA A 186 8.32 -0.78 6.22
N VAL A 187 7.32 -0.91 7.10
CA VAL A 187 7.19 -0.09 8.33
C VAL A 187 8.40 -0.30 9.25
N LEU A 188 8.76 -1.56 9.51
CA LEU A 188 9.84 -1.93 10.42
C LEU A 188 11.21 -1.50 9.88
N HIS A 189 11.45 -1.66 8.57
CA HIS A 189 12.67 -1.18 7.93
C HIS A 189 12.83 0.33 8.11
N ARG A 190 11.75 1.09 7.93
CA ARG A 190 11.78 2.55 8.15
C ARG A 190 11.95 2.91 9.61
N GLN A 191 11.41 2.15 10.55
CA GLN A 191 11.63 2.35 11.99
C GLN A 191 13.00 1.83 12.48
N GLU A 192 13.92 1.49 11.58
CA GLU A 192 15.26 0.95 11.88
C GLU A 192 15.24 -0.38 12.67
N MET A 193 14.09 -1.07 12.67
CA MET A 193 13.91 -2.41 13.23
C MET A 193 14.37 -3.46 12.19
N PHE A 194 15.62 -3.32 11.75
CA PHE A 194 16.17 -4.03 10.60
C PHE A 194 16.19 -5.54 10.78
N HIS A 195 16.41 -6.01 12.01
CA HIS A 195 16.43 -7.45 12.31
C HIS A 195 15.04 -8.08 12.10
N GLU A 196 13.98 -7.44 12.60
CA GLU A 196 12.60 -7.88 12.43
C GLU A 196 12.19 -7.82 10.96
N ALA A 197 12.51 -6.72 10.28
CA ALA A 197 12.23 -6.56 8.85
C ALA A 197 12.95 -7.63 8.01
N ALA A 198 14.22 -7.93 8.30
CA ALA A 198 15.01 -8.92 7.58
C ALA A 198 14.43 -10.34 7.72
N ARG A 199 13.95 -10.73 8.91
CA ARG A 199 13.32 -12.05 9.11
C ARG A 199 12.08 -12.22 8.25
N ILE A 200 11.23 -11.19 8.18
CA ILE A 200 10.04 -11.20 7.31
C ILE A 200 10.46 -11.29 5.84
N GLN A 201 11.45 -10.50 5.42
CA GLN A 201 11.94 -10.52 4.04
C GLN A 201 12.43 -11.90 3.62
N VAL A 202 13.17 -12.62 4.48
CA VAL A 202 13.63 -14.00 4.21
C VAL A 202 12.44 -14.92 3.93
N ILE A 203 11.37 -14.86 4.71
CA ILE A 203 10.16 -15.67 4.47
C ILE A 203 9.49 -15.27 3.14
N LEU A 204 9.41 -13.96 2.87
CA LEU A 204 8.87 -13.48 1.60
C LEU A 204 9.69 -14.00 0.40
N ALA A 205 11.02 -14.05 0.52
CA ALA A 205 11.94 -14.59 -0.49
C ALA A 205 11.54 -15.96 -1.02
N GLU A 206 11.19 -16.83 -0.07
CA GLU A 206 10.89 -18.23 -0.27
C GLU A 206 9.51 -18.39 -0.90
N ARG A 207 8.60 -17.46 -0.61
CA ARG A 207 7.23 -17.45 -1.14
C ARG A 207 7.09 -16.81 -2.52
N VAL A 208 7.94 -15.84 -2.90
CA VAL A 208 7.85 -15.12 -4.19
C VAL A 208 7.62 -16.04 -5.40
N PRO A 209 8.30 -17.20 -5.56
CA PRO A 209 8.08 -18.08 -6.71
C PRO A 209 6.64 -18.59 -6.87
N GLU A 210 5.89 -18.69 -5.78
CA GLU A 210 4.51 -19.21 -5.76
C GLU A 210 3.45 -18.12 -5.70
N MET A 211 3.83 -16.87 -5.41
CA MET A 211 2.91 -15.74 -5.34
C MET A 211 2.26 -15.42 -6.69
N SER A 212 1.05 -14.87 -6.62
CA SER A 212 0.37 -14.28 -7.77
C SER A 212 1.18 -13.09 -8.32
N PRO A 213 0.98 -12.71 -9.59
CA PRO A 213 1.57 -11.47 -10.10
C PRO A 213 1.09 -10.22 -9.36
N GLY A 214 -0.16 -10.20 -8.86
CA GLY A 214 -0.71 -9.11 -8.05
C GLY A 214 0.06 -8.88 -6.77
N ASP A 215 0.24 -9.95 -5.98
CA ASP A 215 1.00 -9.91 -4.73
C ASP A 215 2.45 -9.49 -4.96
N VAL A 216 3.10 -10.01 -6.00
CA VAL A 216 4.51 -9.69 -6.31
C VAL A 216 4.65 -8.23 -6.72
N ALA A 217 3.72 -7.71 -7.53
CA ALA A 217 3.69 -6.31 -7.92
C ALA A 217 3.50 -5.41 -6.70
N TRP A 218 2.56 -5.74 -5.81
CA TRP A 218 2.31 -4.97 -4.59
C TRP A 218 3.51 -5.01 -3.64
N LEU A 219 4.05 -6.20 -3.34
CA LEU A 219 5.25 -6.38 -2.52
C LEU A 219 6.39 -5.50 -3.02
N ALA A 220 6.72 -5.58 -4.31
CA ALA A 220 7.84 -4.84 -4.85
C ALA A 220 7.59 -3.33 -4.88
N ALA A 221 6.37 -2.89 -5.21
CA ALA A 221 5.98 -1.48 -5.17
C ALA A 221 6.06 -0.91 -3.74
N THR A 222 5.62 -1.66 -2.73
CA THR A 222 5.67 -1.29 -1.30
C THR A 222 7.10 -1.11 -0.81
N LEU A 223 7.96 -2.12 -1.01
CA LEU A 223 9.35 -2.06 -0.51
C LEU A 223 10.14 -0.93 -1.16
N ARG A 224 9.95 -0.72 -2.47
CA ARG A 224 10.56 0.39 -3.19
C ARG A 224 10.06 1.75 -2.72
N ARG A 225 8.77 1.86 -2.39
CA ARG A 225 8.18 3.13 -1.94
C ARG A 225 8.84 3.66 -0.66
N VAL A 226 9.32 2.77 0.19
CA VAL A 226 10.05 3.11 1.41
C VAL A 226 11.58 3.15 1.23
N GLY A 227 12.07 3.09 -0.02
CA GLY A 227 13.48 3.29 -0.35
C GLY A 227 14.38 2.07 -0.14
N ILE A 228 13.83 0.85 -0.11
CA ILE A 228 14.65 -0.37 -0.19
C ILE A 228 15.30 -0.42 -1.58
N ASP A 229 16.62 -0.62 -1.61
CA ASP A 229 17.44 -0.56 -2.82
C ASP A 229 16.93 -1.54 -3.89
N GLY A 230 16.84 -1.10 -5.14
CA GLY A 230 16.43 -1.94 -6.28
C GLY A 230 17.39 -3.09 -6.62
N GLN A 231 18.59 -3.12 -6.03
CA GLN A 231 19.53 -4.27 -6.02
C GLN A 231 19.31 -5.25 -4.87
N ASP A 232 18.36 -4.95 -3.98
CA ASP A 232 17.94 -5.88 -2.95
C ASP A 232 17.51 -7.22 -3.57
N TRP A 233 17.93 -8.31 -2.94
CA TRP A 233 17.77 -9.66 -3.48
C TRP A 233 16.28 -10.06 -3.55
N LEU A 234 15.42 -9.53 -2.68
CA LEU A 234 13.98 -9.79 -2.70
C LEU A 234 13.34 -9.08 -3.90
N LEU A 235 13.72 -7.82 -4.14
CA LEU A 235 13.28 -7.08 -5.33
C LEU A 235 13.79 -7.70 -6.63
N GLY A 236 14.99 -8.27 -6.63
CA GLY A 236 15.51 -9.07 -7.74
C GLY A 236 14.65 -10.31 -8.04
N ARG A 237 14.23 -11.05 -7.00
CA ARG A 237 13.31 -12.19 -7.12
C ARG A 237 11.92 -11.76 -7.62
N ALA A 238 11.38 -10.68 -7.07
CA ALA A 238 10.10 -10.14 -7.48
C ALA A 238 10.10 -9.74 -8.97
N ARG A 239 11.15 -9.05 -9.43
CA ARG A 239 11.30 -8.66 -10.84
C ARG A 239 11.38 -9.88 -11.77
N ARG A 240 12.07 -10.94 -11.35
CA ARG A 240 12.11 -12.20 -12.09
C ARG A 240 10.71 -12.83 -12.19
N ARG A 241 9.99 -12.91 -11.07
CA ARG A 241 8.63 -13.47 -11.05
C ARG A 241 7.66 -12.66 -11.92
N LEU A 242 7.70 -11.33 -11.86
CA LEU A 242 6.91 -10.47 -12.75
C LEU A 242 7.21 -10.71 -14.23
N ALA A 243 8.48 -10.95 -14.58
CA ALA A 243 8.85 -11.28 -15.96
C ALA A 243 8.34 -12.65 -16.41
N GLU A 244 8.20 -13.61 -15.49
CA GLU A 244 7.68 -14.96 -15.77
C GLU A 244 6.15 -14.98 -15.91
N THR A 245 5.46 -14.03 -15.27
CA THR A 245 3.99 -13.98 -15.21
C THR A 245 3.36 -12.87 -16.06
N GLN A 246 4.17 -12.07 -16.77
CA GLN A 246 3.66 -11.08 -17.71
C GLN A 246 2.97 -11.77 -18.89
N ARG A 247 1.73 -11.35 -19.17
CA ARG A 247 0.95 -11.88 -20.29
C ARG A 247 1.44 -11.30 -21.62
N SER A 248 1.04 -11.93 -22.72
CA SER A 248 1.42 -11.50 -24.08
C SER A 248 0.82 -10.15 -24.48
N ASP A 249 -0.25 -9.70 -23.82
CA ASP A 249 -0.83 -8.37 -24.00
C ASP A 249 -0.10 -7.29 -23.18
N GLY A 250 0.93 -7.67 -22.42
CA GLY A 250 1.73 -6.77 -21.57
C GLY A 250 1.20 -6.61 -20.15
N GLY A 251 -0.02 -7.06 -19.85
CA GLY A 251 -0.64 -6.93 -18.53
C GLY A 251 -0.29 -8.07 -17.57
N TRP A 252 -0.77 -7.92 -16.33
CA TRP A 252 -0.76 -8.96 -15.30
C TRP A 252 -2.17 -9.18 -14.77
N SER A 253 -2.49 -10.43 -14.43
CA SER A 253 -3.78 -10.78 -13.83
C SER A 253 -3.87 -10.31 -12.38
N SER A 254 -5.03 -9.77 -11.99
CA SER A 254 -5.37 -9.53 -10.59
C SER A 254 -6.03 -10.75 -9.94
N ASP A 255 -5.79 -10.94 -8.64
CA ASP A 255 -6.49 -11.94 -7.83
C ASP A 255 -7.96 -11.54 -7.56
N ASP A 256 -8.27 -10.24 -7.64
CA ASP A 256 -9.62 -9.67 -7.46
C ASP A 256 -10.47 -9.72 -8.75
N GLY A 257 -9.91 -10.27 -9.83
CA GLY A 257 -10.56 -10.43 -11.13
C GLY A 257 -10.09 -9.42 -12.19
N HIS A 258 -10.41 -9.75 -13.44
CA HIS A 258 -9.92 -9.06 -14.65
C HIS A 258 -10.14 -7.55 -14.69
N GLN A 259 -11.19 -7.04 -14.02
CA GLN A 259 -11.45 -5.60 -13.93
C GLN A 259 -10.37 -4.83 -13.17
N PHE A 260 -9.56 -5.52 -12.35
CA PHE A 260 -8.45 -4.94 -11.60
C PHE A 260 -7.08 -5.19 -12.25
N ASP A 261 -7.03 -5.83 -13.43
CA ASP A 261 -5.76 -6.08 -14.14
C ASP A 261 -4.99 -4.78 -14.45
N VAL A 262 -5.71 -3.67 -14.69
CA VAL A 262 -5.08 -2.35 -14.90
C VAL A 262 -4.40 -1.87 -13.63
N HIS A 263 -5.05 -1.99 -12.47
CA HIS A 263 -4.47 -1.65 -11.18
C HIS A 263 -3.22 -2.50 -10.90
N THR A 264 -3.29 -3.81 -11.11
CA THR A 264 -2.14 -4.70 -10.96
C THR A 264 -0.99 -4.34 -11.90
N THR A 265 -1.31 -3.97 -13.15
CA THR A 265 -0.31 -3.56 -14.14
C THR A 265 0.36 -2.23 -13.76
N LEU A 266 -0.40 -1.25 -13.23
CA LEU A 266 0.16 -0.01 -12.68
C LEU A 266 1.12 -0.29 -11.52
N SER A 267 0.73 -1.18 -10.59
CA SER A 267 1.58 -1.64 -9.49
C SER A 267 2.85 -2.34 -9.99
N ALA A 268 2.77 -3.16 -11.04
CA ALA A 268 3.93 -3.83 -11.63
C ALA A 268 4.89 -2.83 -12.31
N ILE A 269 4.36 -1.81 -13.00
CA ILE A 269 5.16 -0.71 -13.57
C ILE A 269 5.90 0.02 -12.44
N ARG A 270 5.20 0.36 -11.35
CA ARG A 270 5.79 1.00 -10.17
C ARG A 270 6.87 0.14 -9.51
N ALA A 271 6.65 -1.16 -9.38
CA ALA A 271 7.65 -2.11 -8.89
C ALA A 271 8.93 -2.12 -9.74
N CYS A 272 8.81 -1.92 -11.05
CA CYS A 272 9.95 -1.98 -11.96
C CYS A 272 10.72 -0.66 -12.13
N ARG A 273 10.14 0.48 -11.73
CA ARG A 273 10.72 1.83 -11.89
C ARG A 273 11.66 2.25 -10.80
#